data_AF-A0A0D8BAV6-F1
#
_entry.id   AF-A0A0D8BAV6-F1
#
_cell.length_a   1.000
_cell.length_b   1.000
_cell.length_c   1.000
_cell.angle_alpha   90.00
_cell.angle_beta   90.00
_cell.angle_gamma   90.00
#
_symmetry.space_group_name_H-M   'P 1'
#
loop_
_entity.id
_entity.type
_entity.pdbx_description
1 polymer ?
#
loop_
_entity_poly.entity_id
_entity_poly.type
_entity_poly.pdbx_seq_one_letter_code
_entity_poly.pdbx_strand_id
1 'polypeptide(L)'
;MVGPRPPSQRPESASSDGAPAAVTLVESQNDRFVQEAERLLQACRESHGTTTAHPSGPAAAPERKRLDKAYKRLREAVDGFLPHFHQVRERAARLADHYPGLTTEEYRRAAVSLAILGEWHAGDAAPAPRAADEAIDHPAGVAAAVLASIARDGFLRLAFFVCPPTDYRRLGTAEPERYLLTHLNGSVLSRQVRRLRDLFRGLEAADIPTRVWAVVADTDEDDYLWRFLPQPRPLDEDALTERRRLLLAGAHRYLTEQRAAPKDGRPQPRVLPENMLHVTNLSAASWSPLSAAVHQRVLREPDRYFDAEDWRAEIETMRRLWRPGSYYEALPEPDETVMREILRHKFAAYAQQGVLLAEQQPWLVLIQTERPPELRTKMLNIGWAEQTDGSLPAVNFFGPGE
;
A
#
# COMPACT_ATOMS: atom_id res chain seq x y z
N MET A 1 7.81 -35.81 24.21
CA MET A 1 6.53 -36.15 24.87
C MET A 1 6.00 -34.87 25.52
N VAL A 2 5.03 -34.22 24.89
CA VAL A 2 4.46 -32.94 25.37
C VAL A 2 3.10 -33.26 25.98
N GLY A 3 2.91 -32.91 27.25
CA GLY A 3 1.68 -33.18 28.01
C GLY A 3 0.48 -32.32 27.56
N PRO A 4 -0.74 -32.66 27.99
CA PRO A 4 -1.96 -32.05 27.50
C PRO A 4 -2.12 -30.60 27.98
N ARG A 5 -2.53 -29.71 27.06
CA ARG A 5 -2.94 -28.32 27.37
C ARG A 5 -4.23 -28.32 28.21
N PRO A 6 -4.38 -27.41 29.18
CA PRO A 6 -5.62 -27.28 29.95
C PRO A 6 -6.73 -26.63 29.10
N PRO A 7 -8.02 -26.85 29.46
CA PRO A 7 -9.15 -26.29 28.72
C PRO A 7 -9.22 -24.77 28.89
N SER A 8 -9.36 -24.09 27.75
CA SER A 8 -9.64 -22.66 27.65
C SER A 8 -10.96 -22.33 28.33
N GLN A 9 -10.91 -21.54 29.40
CA GLN A 9 -12.09 -20.90 29.99
C GLN A 9 -12.50 -19.73 29.10
N ARG A 10 -13.72 -19.80 28.54
CA ARG A 10 -14.36 -18.65 27.89
C ARG A 10 -14.61 -17.57 28.95
N PRO A 11 -14.27 -16.29 28.70
CA PRO A 11 -14.72 -15.22 29.56
C PRO A 11 -16.24 -15.05 29.39
N GLU A 12 -16.91 -14.91 30.53
CA GLU A 12 -18.33 -14.61 30.64
C GLU A 12 -18.65 -13.28 29.95
N SER A 13 -19.82 -13.26 29.32
CA SER A 13 -20.41 -12.13 28.61
C SER A 13 -20.54 -10.88 29.49
N ALA A 14 -19.79 -9.82 29.17
CA ALA A 14 -20.06 -8.48 29.66
C ALA A 14 -21.29 -7.91 28.92
N SER A 15 -22.21 -7.33 29.68
CA SER A 15 -23.47 -6.75 29.23
C SER A 15 -23.25 -5.64 28.19
N SER A 16 -23.97 -5.74 27.07
CA SER A 16 -24.22 -4.66 26.14
C SER A 16 -25.11 -3.60 26.79
N ASP A 17 -24.55 -2.42 27.09
CA ASP A 17 -25.24 -1.13 27.01
C ASP A 17 -24.28 -0.05 27.52
N GLY A 18 -23.58 0.57 26.58
CA GLY A 18 -22.69 1.69 26.84
C GLY A 18 -21.66 1.83 25.74
N ALA A 19 -21.91 2.73 24.79
CA ALA A 19 -20.84 3.24 23.94
C ALA A 19 -19.71 3.75 24.88
N PRO A 20 -18.44 3.34 24.69
CA PRO A 20 -17.39 3.68 25.64
C PRO A 20 -17.25 5.20 25.73
N ALA A 21 -17.27 5.76 26.94
CA ALA A 21 -17.31 7.19 27.24
C ALA A 21 -16.20 8.06 26.60
N ALA A 22 -15.18 7.44 26.01
CA ALA A 22 -14.14 8.11 25.22
C ALA A 22 -14.60 8.45 23.78
N VAL A 23 -15.57 7.71 23.22
CA VAL A 23 -16.21 7.97 21.90
C VAL A 23 -16.81 9.36 21.87
N THR A 24 -17.43 9.73 22.99
CA THR A 24 -18.09 11.00 23.19
C THR A 24 -17.14 12.22 23.17
N LEU A 25 -15.83 12.04 23.42
CA LEU A 25 -14.91 13.16 23.67
C LEU A 25 -14.20 13.67 22.39
N VAL A 26 -13.80 12.78 21.47
CA VAL A 26 -13.22 13.17 20.17
C VAL A 26 -14.31 13.60 19.18
N GLU A 27 -15.50 12.97 19.25
CA GLU A 27 -16.72 13.47 18.60
C GLU A 27 -16.98 14.93 18.98
N SER A 28 -16.83 15.26 20.27
CA SER A 28 -17.07 16.62 20.75
C SER A 28 -16.16 17.70 20.14
N GLN A 29 -14.94 17.40 19.69
CA GLN A 29 -14.03 18.42 19.13
C GLN A 29 -14.30 18.70 17.64
N ASN A 30 -14.53 17.65 16.85
CA ASN A 30 -14.87 17.82 15.44
C ASN A 30 -16.32 18.31 15.27
N ASP A 31 -17.23 17.86 16.12
CA ASP A 31 -18.60 18.40 16.16
C ASP A 31 -18.57 19.87 16.56
N ARG A 32 -17.69 20.28 17.50
CA ARG A 32 -17.48 21.71 17.80
C ARG A 32 -16.91 22.48 16.63
N PHE A 33 -15.97 21.92 15.85
CA PHE A 33 -15.44 22.59 14.67
C PHE A 33 -16.53 22.77 13.59
N VAL A 34 -17.32 21.72 13.33
CA VAL A 34 -18.46 21.79 12.41
C VAL A 34 -19.49 22.80 12.89
N GLN A 35 -19.89 22.73 14.16
CA GLN A 35 -20.82 23.69 14.76
C GLN A 35 -20.28 25.13 14.70
N GLU A 36 -18.99 25.34 14.94
CA GLU A 36 -18.37 26.67 14.86
C GLU A 36 -18.27 27.15 13.41
N ALA A 37 -17.98 26.28 12.45
CA ALA A 37 -17.96 26.61 11.03
C ALA A 37 -19.37 26.96 10.52
N GLU A 38 -20.39 26.20 10.92
CA GLU A 38 -21.79 26.50 10.65
C GLU A 38 -22.23 27.81 11.33
N ARG A 39 -21.80 28.06 12.57
CA ARG A 39 -22.03 29.33 13.29
C ARG A 39 -21.40 30.52 12.55
N LEU A 40 -20.16 30.38 12.09
CA LEU A 40 -19.47 31.41 11.31
C LEU A 40 -20.15 31.67 9.96
N LEU A 41 -20.63 30.61 9.28
CA LEU A 41 -21.42 30.73 8.06
C LEU A 41 -22.74 31.47 8.30
N GLN A 42 -23.42 31.15 9.40
CA GLN A 42 -24.67 31.80 9.80
C GLN A 42 -24.45 33.27 10.15
N ALA A 43 -23.42 33.59 10.95
CA ALA A 43 -23.05 34.97 11.27
C ALA A 43 -22.70 35.80 10.01
N CYS A 44 -22.00 35.20 9.04
CA CYS A 44 -21.72 35.83 7.75
C CYS A 44 -23.02 36.10 6.96
N ARG A 45 -23.97 35.16 6.93
CA ARG A 45 -25.29 35.38 6.30
C ARG A 45 -26.07 36.51 6.94
N GLU A 46 -26.09 36.56 8.27
CA GLU A 46 -26.82 37.59 9.04
C GLU A 46 -26.20 38.98 8.85
N SER A 47 -24.87 39.08 8.83
CA SER A 47 -24.14 40.31 8.50
C SER A 47 -24.41 40.75 7.04
N HIS A 48 -24.51 39.81 6.10
CA HIS A 48 -24.91 40.12 4.72
C HIS A 48 -26.36 40.63 4.61
N GLY A 49 -27.30 40.05 5.36
CA GLY A 49 -28.71 40.46 5.37
C GLY A 49 -28.97 41.82 6.05
N THR A 50 -28.17 42.17 7.06
CA THR A 50 -28.24 43.48 7.72
C THR A 50 -27.57 44.59 6.90
N THR A 51 -26.49 44.28 6.17
CA THR A 51 -25.80 45.25 5.30
C THR A 51 -26.64 45.63 4.06
N THR A 52 -27.56 44.76 3.61
CA THR A 52 -28.53 45.10 2.55
C THR A 52 -29.56 46.14 2.95
N ALA A 53 -29.78 46.38 4.25
CA ALA A 53 -30.76 47.35 4.73
C ALA A 53 -30.25 48.82 4.69
N HIS A 54 -28.93 49.06 4.62
CA HIS A 54 -28.37 50.42 4.50
C HIS A 54 -27.01 50.44 3.79
N PRO A 55 -26.92 50.91 2.53
CA PRO A 55 -25.65 51.32 1.95
C PRO A 55 -25.73 52.74 1.36
N SER A 56 -25.16 53.73 2.03
CA SER A 56 -24.94 55.07 1.45
C SER A 56 -23.48 55.50 1.64
N GLY A 57 -22.54 54.78 1.02
CA GLY A 57 -21.14 55.21 0.98
C GLY A 57 -20.24 54.40 0.02
N PRO A 58 -19.40 55.05 -0.81
CA PRO A 58 -18.51 54.39 -1.79
C PRO A 58 -17.41 53.52 -1.15
N ALA A 59 -17.13 53.68 0.15
CA ALA A 59 -16.18 52.87 0.91
C ALA A 59 -16.70 51.47 1.29
N ALA A 60 -18.02 51.21 1.21
CA ALA A 60 -18.63 49.93 1.60
C ALA A 60 -18.52 48.84 0.50
N ALA A 61 -18.29 49.23 -0.76
CA ALA A 61 -18.26 48.30 -1.89
C ALA A 61 -17.05 47.34 -1.93
N PRO A 62 -15.81 47.78 -1.60
CA PRO A 62 -14.64 46.89 -1.56
C PRO A 62 -14.69 45.88 -0.40
N GLU A 63 -15.18 46.31 0.76
CA GLU A 63 -15.33 45.45 1.94
C GLU A 63 -16.39 44.38 1.74
N ARG A 64 -17.53 44.74 1.13
CA ARG A 64 -18.58 43.77 0.74
C ARG A 64 -18.04 42.68 -0.18
N LYS A 65 -17.27 43.04 -1.22
CA LYS A 65 -16.64 42.07 -2.13
C LYS A 65 -15.65 41.13 -1.42
N ARG A 66 -14.95 41.61 -0.38
CA ARG A 66 -14.03 40.78 0.42
C ARG A 66 -14.80 39.80 1.29
N LEU A 67 -15.88 40.24 1.95
CA LEU A 67 -16.77 39.40 2.74
C LEU A 67 -17.46 38.33 1.89
N ASP A 68 -18.02 38.70 0.73
CA ASP A 68 -18.64 37.75 -0.21
C ASP A 68 -17.66 36.65 -0.63
N LYS A 69 -16.40 37.03 -0.90
CA LYS A 69 -15.33 36.09 -1.28
C LYS A 69 -14.91 35.19 -0.11
N ALA A 70 -14.83 35.73 1.10
CA ALA A 70 -14.49 34.96 2.30
C ALA A 70 -15.61 33.97 2.66
N TYR A 71 -16.87 34.40 2.66
CA TYR A 71 -18.04 33.56 2.87
C TYR A 71 -18.13 32.46 1.82
N LYS A 72 -17.98 32.79 0.53
CA LYS A 72 -17.97 31.80 -0.55
C LYS A 72 -16.92 30.72 -0.32
N ARG A 73 -15.69 31.10 0.03
CA ARG A 73 -14.59 30.16 0.31
C ARG A 73 -14.83 29.30 1.54
N LEU A 74 -15.32 29.90 2.63
CA LEU A 74 -15.66 29.16 3.85
C LEU A 74 -16.76 28.15 3.57
N ARG A 75 -17.80 28.56 2.83
CA ARG A 75 -18.89 27.66 2.45
C ARG A 75 -18.39 26.52 1.56
N GLU A 76 -17.60 26.82 0.53
CA GLU A 76 -16.98 25.80 -0.33
C GLU A 76 -16.11 24.82 0.48
N ALA A 77 -15.38 25.30 1.49
CA ALA A 77 -14.58 24.44 2.37
C ALA A 77 -15.46 23.55 3.26
N VAL A 78 -16.52 24.10 3.87
CA VAL A 78 -17.44 23.36 4.74
C VAL A 78 -18.26 22.34 3.96
N ASP A 79 -18.84 22.76 2.83
CA ASP A 79 -19.62 21.90 1.92
C ASP A 79 -18.75 20.75 1.37
N GLY A 80 -17.45 20.99 1.18
CA GLY A 80 -16.49 19.95 0.81
C GLY A 80 -16.07 19.04 1.97
N PHE A 81 -15.97 19.56 3.19
CA PHE A 81 -15.51 18.82 4.38
C PHE A 81 -16.58 17.90 4.96
N LEU A 82 -17.82 18.40 5.10
CA LEU A 82 -18.90 17.70 5.80
C LEU A 82 -19.19 16.28 5.28
N PRO A 83 -19.29 16.04 3.95
CA PRO A 83 -19.52 14.68 3.44
C PRO A 83 -18.43 13.70 3.85
N HIS A 84 -17.16 14.11 3.76
CA HIS A 84 -16.02 13.27 4.15
C HIS A 84 -16.01 13.00 5.65
N PHE A 85 -16.32 14.01 6.47
CA PHE A 85 -16.43 13.86 7.91
C PHE A 85 -17.52 12.85 8.31
N HIS A 86 -18.72 12.96 7.73
CA HIS A 86 -19.82 12.03 7.99
C HIS A 86 -19.47 10.60 7.57
N GLN A 87 -18.87 10.42 6.38
CA GLN A 87 -18.44 9.11 5.91
C GLN A 87 -17.40 8.45 6.84
N VAL A 88 -16.41 9.22 7.29
CA VAL A 88 -15.40 8.71 8.25
C VAL A 88 -16.06 8.31 9.57
N ARG A 89 -17.02 9.10 10.06
CA ARG A 89 -17.74 8.80 11.31
C ARG A 89 -18.60 7.54 11.19
N GLU A 90 -19.38 7.42 10.12
CA GLU A 90 -20.18 6.23 9.84
C GLU A 90 -19.30 4.98 9.71
N ARG A 91 -18.16 5.10 9.03
CA ARG A 91 -17.19 4.03 8.92
C ARG A 91 -16.57 3.65 10.27
N ALA A 92 -16.21 4.63 11.10
CA ALA A 92 -15.67 4.38 12.44
C ALA A 92 -16.69 3.66 13.34
N ALA A 93 -17.97 4.05 13.29
CA ALA A 93 -19.05 3.38 14.02
C ALA A 93 -19.21 1.92 13.55
N ARG A 94 -19.23 1.67 12.24
CA ARG A 94 -19.30 0.31 11.70
C ARG A 94 -18.10 -0.56 12.10
N LEU A 95 -16.90 0.01 12.11
CA LEU A 95 -15.70 -0.70 12.59
C LEU A 95 -15.83 -1.05 14.08
N ALA A 96 -16.39 -0.16 14.90
CA ALA A 96 -16.60 -0.43 16.32
C ALA A 96 -17.64 -1.53 16.58
N ASP A 97 -18.68 -1.60 15.76
CA ASP A 97 -19.69 -2.66 15.82
C ASP A 97 -19.10 -4.04 15.46
N HIS A 98 -18.22 -4.10 14.46
CA HIS A 98 -17.63 -5.36 13.97
C HIS A 98 -16.39 -5.82 14.74
N TYR A 99 -15.59 -4.88 15.24
CA TYR A 99 -14.31 -5.15 15.89
C TYR A 99 -14.24 -4.48 17.27
N PRO A 100 -15.08 -4.89 18.24
CA PRO A 100 -15.19 -4.21 19.52
C PRO A 100 -13.88 -4.27 20.33
N GLY A 101 -13.69 -3.29 21.20
CA GLY A 101 -12.58 -3.26 22.17
C GLY A 101 -11.46 -2.27 21.88
N LEU A 102 -11.55 -1.49 20.79
CA LEU A 102 -10.60 -0.41 20.49
C LEU A 102 -11.11 0.96 20.95
N THR A 103 -10.19 1.91 21.01
CA THR A 103 -10.48 3.31 21.32
C THR A 103 -11.06 4.05 20.12
N THR A 104 -11.75 5.14 20.40
CA THR A 104 -12.32 6.04 19.40
C THR A 104 -11.30 6.56 18.41
N GLU A 105 -10.12 6.92 18.91
CA GLU A 105 -9.05 7.46 18.08
C GLU A 105 -8.49 6.39 17.14
N GLU A 106 -8.40 5.13 17.58
CA GLU A 106 -8.01 4.01 16.72
C GLU A 106 -9.04 3.77 15.62
N TYR A 107 -10.34 3.73 15.94
CA TYR A 107 -11.38 3.60 14.92
C TYR A 107 -11.40 4.78 13.95
N ARG A 108 -11.19 6.01 14.45
CA ARG A 108 -11.10 7.20 13.60
C ARG A 108 -9.92 7.08 12.63
N ARG A 109 -8.72 6.75 13.13
CA ARG A 109 -7.53 6.58 12.28
C ARG A 109 -7.72 5.46 11.26
N ALA A 110 -8.32 4.34 11.66
CA ALA A 110 -8.62 3.24 10.77
C ALA A 110 -9.63 3.63 9.69
N ALA A 111 -10.72 4.32 10.06
CA ALA A 111 -11.74 4.78 9.12
C ALA A 111 -11.18 5.78 8.09
N VAL A 112 -10.32 6.71 8.53
CA VAL A 112 -9.61 7.65 7.66
C VAL A 112 -8.63 6.92 6.75
N SER A 113 -7.86 5.96 7.28
CA SER A 113 -6.92 5.16 6.49
C SER A 113 -7.66 4.38 5.39
N LEU A 114 -8.78 3.75 5.72
CA LEU A 114 -9.61 3.01 4.76
C LEU A 114 -10.24 3.93 3.72
N ALA A 115 -10.64 5.15 4.08
CA ALA A 115 -11.12 6.14 3.12
C ALA A 115 -10.05 6.46 2.07
N ILE A 116 -8.84 6.80 2.53
CA ILE A 116 -7.71 7.17 1.68
C ILE A 116 -7.27 5.99 0.80
N LEU A 117 -7.17 4.80 1.38
CA LEU A 117 -6.80 3.58 0.65
C LEU A 117 -7.87 3.20 -0.40
N GLY A 118 -9.15 3.36 -0.05
CA GLY A 118 -10.28 3.12 -0.96
C GLY A 118 -10.31 4.07 -2.14
N GLU A 119 -10.16 5.37 -1.91
CA GLU A 119 -10.06 6.38 -2.97
C GLU A 119 -8.86 6.15 -3.90
N TRP A 120 -7.78 5.60 -3.35
CA TRP A 120 -6.55 5.35 -4.08
C TRP A 120 -6.54 4.01 -4.83
N HIS A 121 -7.42 3.07 -4.47
CA HIS A 121 -7.56 1.77 -5.10
C HIS A 121 -8.09 1.91 -6.54
N ALA A 122 -7.41 1.30 -7.53
CA ALA A 122 -7.77 1.49 -8.94
C ALA A 122 -8.63 0.36 -9.57
N GLY A 123 -9.03 -0.69 -8.84
CA GLY A 123 -9.81 -1.83 -9.38
C GLY A 123 -11.19 -1.48 -9.98
N ASP A 124 -11.70 -2.30 -10.93
CA ASP A 124 -12.95 -2.06 -11.70
C ASP A 124 -14.26 -2.35 -10.95
N ALA A 125 -14.24 -2.89 -9.75
CA ALA A 125 -15.47 -3.34 -9.10
C ALA A 125 -15.93 -2.34 -8.02
N ALA A 126 -16.84 -1.46 -8.44
CA ALA A 126 -17.61 -0.51 -7.63
C ALA A 126 -16.93 0.84 -7.36
N PRO A 127 -17.70 1.95 -7.30
CA PRO A 127 -17.16 3.26 -6.92
C PRO A 127 -16.42 3.13 -5.59
N ALA A 128 -15.25 3.74 -5.48
CA ALA A 128 -14.30 3.67 -4.35
C ALA A 128 -14.90 3.59 -2.92
N PRO A 129 -16.05 4.22 -2.60
CA PRO A 129 -16.69 4.06 -1.29
C PRO A 129 -17.20 2.64 -0.99
N ARG A 130 -17.68 1.88 -1.99
CA ARG A 130 -18.31 0.55 -1.79
C ARG A 130 -17.29 -0.54 -1.47
N ALA A 131 -16.15 -0.57 -2.15
CA ALA A 131 -15.11 -1.58 -1.91
C ALA A 131 -14.44 -1.43 -0.53
N ALA A 132 -14.27 -0.20 -0.04
CA ALA A 132 -13.73 0.06 1.30
C ALA A 132 -14.72 -0.34 2.42
N ASP A 133 -16.01 -0.22 2.14
CA ASP A 133 -17.10 -0.54 3.07
C ASP A 133 -17.45 -2.03 3.09
N GLU A 134 -17.29 -2.74 1.96
CA GLU A 134 -17.34 -4.22 1.87
C GLU A 134 -16.13 -4.87 2.56
N ALA A 135 -14.98 -4.17 2.61
CA ALA A 135 -13.78 -4.65 3.29
C ALA A 135 -13.89 -4.70 4.82
N ILE A 136 -14.88 -4.01 5.42
CA ILE A 136 -15.13 -4.01 6.87
C ILE A 136 -15.68 -5.37 7.34
N ASP A 137 -16.52 -5.97 6.50
CA ASP A 137 -17.29 -7.16 6.87
C ASP A 137 -16.45 -8.45 6.72
N HIS A 138 -15.22 -8.36 6.17
CA HIS A 138 -14.32 -9.50 6.01
C HIS A 138 -13.27 -9.56 7.15
N PRO A 139 -13.30 -10.58 8.04
CA PRO A 139 -12.48 -10.63 9.26
C PRO A 139 -10.97 -10.76 9.00
N ALA A 140 -10.57 -11.11 7.77
CA ALA A 140 -9.18 -11.13 7.32
C ALA A 140 -8.90 -10.11 6.20
N GLY A 141 -9.75 -9.08 6.07
CA GLY A 141 -9.66 -8.06 5.03
C GLY A 141 -8.74 -6.89 5.38
N VAL A 142 -8.71 -5.89 4.50
CA VAL A 142 -7.94 -4.64 4.68
C VAL A 142 -8.32 -3.93 5.97
N ALA A 143 -9.61 -3.90 6.34
CA ALA A 143 -10.06 -3.27 7.58
C ALA A 143 -9.47 -3.91 8.83
N ALA A 144 -9.47 -5.25 8.90
CA ALA A 144 -8.90 -5.98 10.03
C ALA A 144 -7.39 -5.73 10.18
N ALA A 145 -6.64 -5.69 9.07
CA ALA A 145 -5.21 -5.41 9.10
C ALA A 145 -4.89 -3.95 9.47
N VAL A 146 -5.66 -2.99 8.94
CA VAL A 146 -5.55 -1.57 9.33
C VAL A 146 -5.82 -1.41 10.83
N LEU A 147 -6.90 -1.99 11.35
CA LEU A 147 -7.23 -1.92 12.77
C LEU A 147 -6.15 -2.58 13.62
N ALA A 148 -5.73 -3.79 13.28
CA ALA A 148 -4.74 -4.53 14.07
C ALA A 148 -3.37 -3.82 14.10
N SER A 149 -2.92 -3.25 12.96
CA SER A 149 -1.67 -2.48 12.91
C SER A 149 -1.74 -1.20 13.77
N ILE A 150 -2.82 -0.42 13.64
CA ILE A 150 -3.01 0.80 14.42
C ILE A 150 -3.16 0.50 15.91
N ALA A 151 -3.98 -0.48 16.28
CA ALA A 151 -4.24 -0.81 17.67
C ALA A 151 -3.01 -1.35 18.40
N ARG A 152 -2.20 -2.18 17.71
CA ARG A 152 -1.02 -2.78 18.33
C ARG A 152 0.18 -1.85 18.35
N ASP A 153 0.43 -1.15 17.25
CA ASP A 153 1.70 -0.43 17.05
C ASP A 153 1.53 1.09 16.98
N GLY A 154 0.30 1.59 16.92
CA GLY A 154 0.00 3.01 16.80
C GLY A 154 0.17 3.59 15.40
N PHE A 155 0.48 2.76 14.40
CA PHE A 155 0.69 3.17 13.01
C PHE A 155 0.16 2.15 11.99
N LEU A 156 -0.18 2.64 10.80
CA LEU A 156 -0.55 1.83 9.64
C LEU A 156 0.70 1.17 9.04
N ARG A 157 0.65 -0.15 8.81
CA ARG A 157 1.71 -0.91 8.12
C ARG A 157 1.37 -1.11 6.65
N LEU A 158 2.20 -0.57 5.76
CA LEU A 158 2.07 -0.73 4.32
C LEU A 158 3.32 -1.41 3.75
N ALA A 159 3.18 -2.17 2.67
CA ALA A 159 4.32 -2.70 1.92
C ALA A 159 4.10 -2.56 0.41
N PHE A 160 5.17 -2.49 -0.37
CA PHE A 160 5.12 -2.64 -1.83
C PHE A 160 6.40 -3.28 -2.35
N PHE A 161 6.31 -3.96 -3.49
CA PHE A 161 7.46 -4.57 -4.14
C PHE A 161 8.11 -3.59 -5.13
N VAL A 162 9.44 -3.65 -5.16
CA VAL A 162 10.30 -2.88 -6.05
C VAL A 162 11.10 -3.86 -6.89
N CYS A 163 10.76 -3.96 -8.17
CA CYS A 163 11.60 -4.70 -9.11
C CYS A 163 12.93 -3.94 -9.29
N PRO A 164 14.08 -4.64 -9.15
CA PRO A 164 15.38 -4.07 -9.42
C PRO A 164 15.42 -3.62 -10.90
N PRO A 165 16.05 -2.49 -11.21
CA PRO A 165 16.33 -2.14 -12.59
C PRO A 165 17.55 -2.91 -13.08
N THR A 166 17.46 -3.50 -14.26
CA THR A 166 18.55 -4.29 -14.88
C THR A 166 18.88 -3.83 -16.29
N ASP A 167 20.09 -4.17 -16.74
CA ASP A 167 20.61 -3.92 -18.08
C ASP A 167 21.42 -5.14 -18.55
N TYR A 168 20.72 -6.18 -18.99
CA TYR A 168 21.32 -7.46 -19.38
C TYR A 168 22.31 -7.37 -20.55
N ARG A 169 22.34 -6.26 -21.29
CA ARG A 169 23.39 -6.00 -22.31
C ARG A 169 24.78 -5.94 -21.69
N ARG A 170 24.89 -5.65 -20.38
CA ARG A 170 26.16 -5.57 -19.66
C ARG A 170 26.79 -6.92 -19.36
N LEU A 171 26.03 -8.00 -19.45
CA LEU A 171 26.50 -9.36 -19.18
C LEU A 171 27.65 -9.79 -20.11
N GLY A 172 27.76 -9.21 -21.30
CA GLY A 172 28.86 -9.46 -22.24
C GLY A 172 30.12 -8.61 -22.00
N THR A 173 30.13 -7.75 -20.97
CA THR A 173 31.21 -6.78 -20.74
C THR A 173 32.30 -7.32 -19.79
N ALA A 174 33.31 -6.50 -19.50
CA ALA A 174 34.36 -6.84 -18.53
C ALA A 174 33.87 -6.85 -17.07
N GLU A 175 32.73 -6.22 -16.78
CA GLU A 175 32.11 -6.17 -15.45
C GLU A 175 30.63 -6.57 -15.57
N PRO A 176 30.33 -7.87 -15.77
CA PRO A 176 28.99 -8.34 -16.08
C PRO A 176 27.97 -8.06 -14.97
N GLU A 177 28.41 -8.03 -13.71
CA GLU A 177 27.59 -7.72 -12.52
C GLU A 177 26.93 -6.34 -12.62
N ARG A 178 27.51 -5.44 -13.43
CA ARG A 178 26.91 -4.13 -13.72
C ARG A 178 25.54 -4.22 -14.39
N TYR A 179 25.10 -5.39 -14.83
CA TYR A 179 23.72 -5.60 -15.28
C TYR A 179 22.70 -5.22 -14.21
N LEU A 180 22.96 -5.51 -12.93
CA LEU A 180 22.08 -5.09 -11.84
C LEU A 180 22.31 -3.60 -11.54
N LEU A 181 21.38 -2.71 -11.87
CA LEU A 181 21.58 -1.27 -11.66
C LEU A 181 21.37 -0.89 -10.19
N THR A 182 22.12 0.10 -9.70
CA THR A 182 22.11 0.51 -8.29
C THR A 182 21.24 1.74 -8.02
N HIS A 183 20.33 2.07 -8.94
CA HIS A 183 19.45 3.25 -8.83
C HIS A 183 18.08 2.96 -9.42
N LEU A 184 17.01 3.58 -8.93
CA LEU A 184 15.66 3.35 -9.43
C LEU A 184 15.28 4.18 -10.68
N ASN A 185 16.17 5.03 -11.19
CA ASN A 185 15.86 5.79 -12.41
C ASN A 185 15.59 4.84 -13.59
N GLY A 186 14.43 4.98 -14.23
CA GLY A 186 14.01 4.14 -15.35
C GLY A 186 13.27 2.86 -14.95
N SER A 187 13.17 2.54 -13.64
CA SER A 187 12.38 1.40 -13.15
C SER A 187 10.88 1.61 -13.34
N VAL A 188 10.09 0.54 -13.25
CA VAL A 188 8.62 0.59 -13.24
C VAL A 188 8.13 1.57 -12.16
N LEU A 189 8.70 1.48 -10.96
CA LEU A 189 8.40 2.38 -9.84
C LEU A 189 8.62 3.85 -10.20
N SER A 190 9.69 4.17 -10.95
CA SER A 190 10.02 5.56 -11.29
C SER A 190 8.95 6.24 -12.14
N ARG A 191 8.25 5.48 -13.00
CA ARG A 191 7.14 5.97 -13.84
C ARG A 191 5.88 6.25 -13.03
N GLN A 192 5.79 5.65 -11.84
CA GLN A 192 4.59 5.56 -11.01
C GLN A 192 4.71 6.30 -9.68
N VAL A 193 5.89 6.87 -9.43
CA VAL A 193 6.29 7.60 -8.21
C VAL A 193 5.29 8.67 -7.78
N ARG A 194 4.62 9.34 -8.73
CA ARG A 194 3.63 10.38 -8.45
C ARG A 194 2.45 9.84 -7.65
N ARG A 195 1.93 8.67 -8.04
CA ARG A 195 0.70 8.14 -7.43
C ARG A 195 0.96 7.59 -6.03
N LEU A 196 2.14 6.98 -5.79
CA LEU A 196 2.58 6.63 -4.44
C LEU A 196 2.72 7.87 -3.56
N ARG A 197 3.35 8.93 -4.09
CA ARG A 197 3.47 10.21 -3.39
C ARG A 197 2.11 10.79 -3.01
N ASP A 198 1.12 10.70 -3.90
CA ASP A 198 -0.22 11.22 -3.65
C ASP A 198 -0.92 10.43 -2.51
N LEU A 199 -0.76 9.10 -2.45
CA LEU A 199 -1.23 8.27 -1.32
C LEU A 199 -0.60 8.71 0.01
N PHE A 200 0.72 8.76 0.08
CA PHE A 200 1.42 9.04 1.34
C PHE A 200 1.18 10.48 1.81
N ARG A 201 1.00 11.44 0.89
CA ARG A 201 0.57 12.79 1.24
C ARG A 201 -0.84 12.83 1.81
N GLY A 202 -1.75 12.01 1.28
CA GLY A 202 -3.10 11.87 1.85
C GLY A 202 -3.04 11.39 3.29
N LEU A 203 -2.24 10.34 3.56
CA LEU A 203 -2.04 9.79 4.90
C LEU A 203 -1.37 10.79 5.86
N GLU A 204 -0.33 11.49 5.40
CA GLU A 204 0.37 12.52 6.19
C GLU A 204 -0.54 13.71 6.49
N ALA A 205 -1.26 14.23 5.50
CA ALA A 205 -2.19 15.35 5.67
C ALA A 205 -3.34 15.03 6.64
N ALA A 206 -3.70 13.75 6.75
CA ALA A 206 -4.71 13.25 7.66
C ALA A 206 -4.17 12.83 9.05
N ASP A 207 -2.89 13.10 9.32
CA ASP A 207 -2.18 12.74 10.55
C ASP A 207 -2.31 11.24 10.89
N ILE A 208 -2.11 10.39 9.89
CA ILE A 208 -2.07 8.94 10.05
C ILE A 208 -0.61 8.47 10.14
N PRO A 209 -0.12 8.10 11.34
CA PRO A 209 1.22 7.52 11.47
C PRO A 209 1.31 6.27 10.60
N THR A 210 2.31 6.22 9.73
CA THR A 210 2.43 5.15 8.72
C THR A 210 3.88 4.67 8.64
N ARG A 211 4.08 3.36 8.53
CA ARG A 211 5.37 2.73 8.25
C ARG A 211 5.25 1.91 6.97
N VAL A 212 6.24 2.07 6.10
CA VAL A 212 6.23 1.52 4.74
C VAL A 212 7.43 0.61 4.54
N TRP A 213 7.17 -0.62 4.13
CA TRP A 213 8.16 -1.59 3.70
C TRP A 213 8.28 -1.59 2.17
N ALA A 214 9.36 -1.03 1.64
CA ALA A 214 9.74 -1.19 0.25
C ALA A 214 10.59 -2.46 0.12
N VAL A 215 9.99 -3.52 -0.41
CA VAL A 215 10.63 -4.82 -0.58
C VAL A 215 11.27 -4.90 -1.95
N VAL A 216 12.59 -4.95 -2.02
CA VAL A 216 13.32 -5.12 -3.28
C VAL A 216 13.44 -6.61 -3.60
N ALA A 217 12.91 -7.02 -4.75
CA ALA A 217 12.96 -8.41 -5.24
C ALA A 217 14.19 -8.61 -6.15
N ASP A 218 15.39 -8.69 -5.57
CA ASP A 218 16.68 -8.68 -6.29
C ASP A 218 17.30 -10.07 -6.55
N THR A 219 16.52 -11.13 -6.33
CA THR A 219 16.93 -12.53 -6.56
C THR A 219 16.07 -13.24 -7.59
N ASP A 220 15.16 -12.54 -8.27
CA ASP A 220 14.31 -13.11 -9.31
C ASP A 220 15.11 -13.92 -10.34
N GLU A 221 16.28 -13.40 -10.72
CA GLU A 221 17.16 -14.10 -11.64
C GLU A 221 17.71 -15.42 -11.08
N ASP A 222 18.12 -15.42 -9.81
CA ASP A 222 18.70 -16.59 -9.14
C ASP A 222 17.62 -17.64 -8.77
N ASP A 223 16.44 -17.15 -8.40
CA ASP A 223 15.32 -17.95 -7.96
C ASP A 223 14.74 -18.78 -9.11
N TYR A 224 14.66 -18.19 -10.30
CA TYR A 224 13.95 -18.85 -11.41
C TYR A 224 14.49 -18.63 -12.83
N LEU A 225 15.38 -17.66 -13.14
CA LEU A 225 15.87 -17.47 -14.51
C LEU A 225 17.16 -18.23 -14.81
N TRP A 226 18.23 -18.01 -14.04
CA TRP A 226 19.57 -18.58 -14.28
C TRP A 226 19.61 -20.10 -14.13
N ARG A 227 18.58 -20.70 -13.52
CA ARG A 227 18.40 -22.16 -13.46
C ARG A 227 18.17 -22.80 -14.82
N PHE A 228 17.59 -22.04 -15.76
CA PHE A 228 17.14 -22.60 -17.04
C PHE A 228 17.65 -21.82 -18.25
N LEU A 229 18.00 -20.56 -18.07
CA LEU A 229 18.69 -19.77 -19.09
C LEU A 229 20.20 -19.91 -18.92
N PRO A 230 20.96 -19.94 -20.03
CA PRO A 230 22.42 -19.99 -19.95
C PRO A 230 22.93 -18.74 -19.23
N GLN A 231 23.49 -18.93 -18.04
CA GLN A 231 24.13 -17.84 -17.30
C GLN A 231 25.34 -17.34 -18.12
N PRO A 232 25.40 -16.05 -18.46
CA PRO A 232 26.51 -15.51 -19.23
C PRO A 232 27.72 -15.37 -18.32
N ARG A 233 28.56 -16.42 -18.31
CA ARG A 233 29.78 -16.57 -17.50
C ARG A 233 29.50 -16.65 -15.98
N PRO A 234 30.44 -17.18 -15.18
CA PRO A 234 30.32 -17.10 -13.72
C PRO A 234 30.30 -15.62 -13.32
N LEU A 235 29.25 -15.20 -12.63
CA LEU A 235 29.17 -13.88 -12.02
C LEU A 235 29.93 -13.90 -10.69
N ASP A 236 30.58 -12.79 -10.36
CA ASP A 236 31.22 -12.58 -9.06
C ASP A 236 30.14 -12.28 -8.00
N GLU A 237 29.92 -13.24 -7.10
CA GLU A 237 28.91 -13.14 -6.04
C GLU A 237 29.19 -12.04 -5.02
N ASP A 238 30.47 -11.74 -4.72
CA ASP A 238 30.82 -10.65 -3.82
C ASP A 238 30.50 -9.30 -4.47
N ALA A 239 30.79 -9.17 -5.76
CA ALA A 239 30.42 -7.98 -6.52
C ALA A 239 28.90 -7.82 -6.64
N LEU A 240 28.14 -8.89 -6.92
CA LEU A 240 26.68 -8.85 -6.93
C LEU A 240 26.10 -8.47 -5.57
N THR A 241 26.63 -9.04 -4.49
CA THR A 241 26.22 -8.72 -3.12
C THR A 241 26.40 -7.23 -2.81
N GLU A 242 27.55 -6.66 -3.17
CA GLU A 242 27.79 -5.22 -3.03
C GLU A 242 26.82 -4.39 -3.89
N ARG A 243 26.51 -4.83 -5.11
CA ARG A 243 25.54 -4.15 -5.97
C ARG A 243 24.11 -4.19 -5.41
N ARG A 244 23.66 -5.33 -4.88
CA ARG A 244 22.37 -5.46 -4.17
C ARG A 244 22.30 -4.50 -2.99
N ARG A 245 23.37 -4.43 -2.18
CA ARG A 245 23.49 -3.46 -1.07
C ARG A 245 23.40 -2.00 -1.55
N LEU A 246 24.09 -1.66 -2.64
CA LEU A 246 24.04 -0.32 -3.24
C LEU A 246 22.65 -0.02 -3.83
N LEU A 247 21.95 -0.99 -4.39
CA LEU A 247 20.58 -0.84 -4.87
C LEU A 247 19.62 -0.52 -3.72
N LEU A 248 19.71 -1.20 -2.57
CA LEU A 248 18.89 -0.87 -1.39
C LEU A 248 19.11 0.59 -0.94
N ALA A 249 20.36 1.02 -0.85
CA ALA A 249 20.69 2.41 -0.53
C ALA A 249 20.20 3.40 -1.61
N GLY A 250 20.27 3.01 -2.88
CA GLY A 250 19.76 3.77 -4.02
C GLY A 250 18.24 3.91 -4.00
N ALA A 251 17.52 2.85 -3.64
CA ALA A 251 16.07 2.83 -3.47
C ALA A 251 15.64 3.75 -2.32
N HIS A 252 16.30 3.63 -1.17
CA HIS A 252 16.06 4.50 -0.02
C HIS A 252 16.21 5.97 -0.39
N ARG A 253 17.35 6.32 -1.00
CA ARG A 253 17.64 7.68 -1.45
C ARG A 253 16.61 8.17 -2.45
N TYR A 254 16.27 7.36 -3.46
CA TYR A 254 15.30 7.74 -4.48
C TYR A 254 13.95 8.10 -3.87
N LEU A 255 13.44 7.29 -2.93
CA LEU A 255 12.12 7.48 -2.34
C LEU A 255 12.04 8.67 -1.36
N THR A 256 13.15 8.98 -0.69
CA THR A 256 13.23 10.02 0.37
C THR A 256 13.83 11.34 -0.12
N GLU A 257 14.44 11.37 -1.31
CA GLU A 257 15.14 12.53 -1.86
C GLU A 257 14.27 13.78 -1.82
N GLN A 258 14.79 14.83 -1.21
CA GLN A 258 14.14 16.13 -1.16
C GLN A 258 14.18 16.79 -2.53
N ARG A 259 13.00 17.11 -3.07
CA ARG A 259 12.85 17.85 -4.33
C ARG A 259 12.54 19.31 -4.05
N ALA A 260 13.08 20.20 -4.88
CA ALA A 260 12.77 21.62 -4.83
C ALA A 260 11.25 21.85 -4.93
N ALA A 261 10.72 22.65 -4.01
CA ALA A 261 9.28 22.93 -3.96
C ALA A 261 8.86 23.77 -5.17
N PRO A 262 7.68 23.50 -5.77
CA PRO A 262 6.99 24.51 -6.55
C PRO A 262 6.45 25.58 -5.58
N LYS A 263 6.89 26.84 -5.77
CA LYS A 263 6.35 28.09 -5.21
C LYS A 263 6.33 28.32 -3.68
N ASP A 264 6.26 27.28 -2.83
CA ASP A 264 5.98 27.45 -1.39
C ASP A 264 7.20 27.22 -0.46
N GLY A 265 8.40 27.05 -1.04
CA GLY A 265 9.68 27.22 -0.34
C GLY A 265 10.15 26.09 0.61
N ARG A 266 9.36 25.03 0.84
CA ARG A 266 9.80 23.88 1.65
C ARG A 266 10.17 22.68 0.79
N PRO A 267 11.40 22.12 0.91
CA PRO A 267 11.74 20.86 0.27
C PRO A 267 10.72 19.79 0.65
N GLN A 268 10.27 19.01 -0.34
CA GLN A 268 9.35 17.90 -0.11
C GLN A 268 10.02 16.60 -0.55
N PRO A 269 9.84 15.49 0.20
CA PRO A 269 10.37 14.21 -0.22
C PRO A 269 9.76 13.79 -1.56
N ARG A 270 10.51 13.01 -2.33
CA ARG A 270 10.06 12.50 -3.63
C ARG A 270 8.80 11.66 -3.47
N VAL A 271 8.72 10.82 -2.45
CA VAL A 271 7.57 9.96 -2.17
C VAL A 271 7.14 10.05 -0.71
N LEU A 272 8.03 9.72 0.23
CA LEU A 272 7.73 9.68 1.66
C LEU A 272 8.93 10.17 2.49
N PRO A 273 8.70 10.69 3.71
CA PRO A 273 9.78 11.07 4.60
C PRO A 273 10.56 9.84 5.11
N GLU A 274 11.80 10.06 5.52
CA GLU A 274 12.74 8.99 5.90
C GLU A 274 12.26 8.16 7.10
N ASN A 275 11.63 8.80 8.09
CA ASN A 275 11.09 8.10 9.25
C ASN A 275 9.93 7.14 8.92
N MET A 276 9.32 7.25 7.74
CA MET A 276 8.24 6.35 7.32
C MET A 276 8.74 5.14 6.53
N LEU A 277 9.98 5.15 6.02
CA LEU A 277 10.47 4.14 5.07
C LEU A 277 11.39 3.12 5.72
N HIS A 278 11.17 1.85 5.38
CA HIS A 278 12.13 0.78 5.53
C HIS A 278 12.31 0.10 4.17
N VAL A 279 13.54 0.10 3.66
CA VAL A 279 13.88 -0.62 2.43
C VAL A 279 14.58 -1.90 2.82
N THR A 280 14.05 -3.02 2.36
CA THR A 280 14.59 -4.34 2.68
C THR A 280 14.61 -5.22 1.45
N ASN A 281 15.33 -6.34 1.57
CA ASN A 281 15.30 -7.43 0.62
C ASN A 281 14.79 -8.67 1.36
N LEU A 282 13.69 -9.26 0.87
CA LEU A 282 13.13 -10.48 1.48
C LEU A 282 14.02 -11.70 1.29
N SER A 283 14.83 -11.76 0.22
CA SER A 283 15.72 -12.91 -0.03
C SER A 283 16.91 -12.97 0.94
N ALA A 284 17.25 -11.83 1.57
CA ALA A 284 18.22 -11.79 2.66
C ALA A 284 17.68 -12.42 3.96
N ALA A 285 16.36 -12.65 4.05
CA ALA A 285 15.78 -13.33 5.21
C ALA A 285 16.07 -14.84 5.16
N SER A 286 16.51 -15.38 6.30
CA SER A 286 16.70 -16.83 6.43
C SER A 286 15.37 -17.56 6.25
N TRP A 287 15.38 -18.64 5.49
CA TRP A 287 14.17 -19.42 5.22
C TRP A 287 13.72 -20.11 6.50
N SER A 288 12.46 -19.90 6.88
CA SER A 288 11.85 -20.70 7.93
C SER A 288 11.56 -22.12 7.41
N PRO A 289 11.46 -23.14 8.28
CA PRO A 289 11.04 -24.48 7.86
C PRO A 289 9.71 -24.46 7.11
N LEU A 290 8.79 -23.55 7.48
CA LEU A 290 7.51 -23.37 6.80
C LEU A 290 7.70 -22.76 5.41
N SER A 291 8.50 -21.69 5.27
CA SER A 291 8.74 -21.06 3.97
C SER A 291 9.38 -22.05 2.99
N ALA A 292 10.34 -22.86 3.44
CA ALA A 292 10.95 -23.92 2.64
C ALA A 292 9.94 -25.02 2.24
N ALA A 293 9.05 -25.42 3.15
CA ALA A 293 8.02 -26.42 2.88
C ALA A 293 6.98 -25.92 1.85
N VAL A 294 6.53 -24.68 1.97
CA VAL A 294 5.60 -24.04 1.02
C VAL A 294 6.23 -23.95 -0.36
N HIS A 295 7.48 -23.46 -0.45
CA HIS A 295 8.22 -23.39 -1.71
C HIS A 295 8.26 -24.77 -2.39
N GLN A 296 8.68 -25.82 -1.66
CA GLN A 296 8.78 -27.18 -2.21
C GLN A 296 7.42 -27.74 -2.63
N ARG A 297 6.34 -27.43 -1.91
CA ARG A 297 5.00 -27.91 -2.21
C ARG A 297 4.45 -27.28 -3.49
N VAL A 298 4.53 -25.95 -3.61
CA VAL A 298 4.11 -25.23 -4.82
C VAL A 298 4.98 -25.62 -6.01
N LEU A 299 6.29 -25.80 -5.79
CA LEU A 299 7.18 -26.28 -6.83
C LEU A 299 6.74 -27.68 -7.31
N ARG A 300 6.36 -28.62 -6.44
CA ARG A 300 5.96 -29.97 -6.90
C ARG A 300 4.62 -30.00 -7.61
N GLU A 301 3.65 -29.24 -7.12
CA GLU A 301 2.24 -29.31 -7.54
C GLU A 301 1.67 -27.91 -7.84
N PRO A 302 2.22 -27.15 -8.80
CA PRO A 302 1.75 -25.78 -9.07
C PRO A 302 0.29 -25.75 -9.55
N ASP A 303 -0.15 -26.76 -10.29
CA ASP A 303 -1.52 -26.87 -10.84
C ASP A 303 -2.60 -27.06 -9.78
N ARG A 304 -2.21 -27.35 -8.52
CA ARG A 304 -3.13 -27.34 -7.38
C ARG A 304 -3.55 -25.93 -6.98
N TYR A 305 -2.73 -24.93 -7.32
CA TYR A 305 -2.90 -23.54 -6.90
C TYR A 305 -3.21 -22.60 -8.06
N PHE A 306 -2.73 -22.94 -9.26
CA PHE A 306 -2.86 -22.11 -10.47
C PHE A 306 -3.57 -22.87 -11.57
N ASP A 307 -4.58 -22.24 -12.16
CA ASP A 307 -5.34 -22.81 -13.26
C ASP A 307 -4.74 -22.45 -14.63
N ALA A 308 -5.32 -23.00 -15.70
CA ALA A 308 -4.83 -22.78 -17.06
C ALA A 308 -4.86 -21.30 -17.49
N GLU A 309 -5.76 -20.49 -16.92
CA GLU A 309 -5.84 -19.05 -17.20
C GLU A 309 -4.70 -18.30 -16.52
N ASP A 310 -4.40 -18.61 -15.25
CA ASP A 310 -3.24 -18.05 -14.54
C ASP A 310 -1.94 -18.31 -15.30
N TRP A 311 -1.73 -19.56 -15.70
CA TRP A 311 -0.57 -19.96 -16.49
C TRP A 311 -0.47 -19.18 -17.80
N ARG A 312 -1.57 -19.09 -18.55
CA ARG A 312 -1.63 -18.35 -19.81
C ARG A 312 -1.33 -16.87 -19.62
N ALA A 313 -1.93 -16.24 -18.61
CA ALA A 313 -1.73 -14.83 -18.30
C ALA A 313 -0.27 -14.54 -17.90
N GLU A 314 0.34 -15.44 -17.14
CA GLU A 314 1.74 -15.28 -16.73
C GLU A 314 2.72 -15.52 -17.86
N ILE A 315 2.49 -16.54 -18.71
CA ILE A 315 3.28 -16.77 -19.93
C ILE A 315 3.25 -15.53 -20.82
N GLU A 316 2.07 -14.96 -21.05
CA GLU A 316 1.95 -13.74 -21.86
C GLU A 316 2.71 -12.58 -21.22
N THR A 317 2.59 -12.42 -19.89
CA THR A 317 3.29 -11.38 -19.14
C THR A 317 4.81 -11.54 -19.24
N MET A 318 5.33 -12.75 -19.05
CA MET A 318 6.75 -13.03 -19.17
C MET A 318 7.25 -12.78 -20.59
N ARG A 319 6.57 -13.28 -21.64
CA ARG A 319 6.98 -13.05 -23.04
C ARG A 319 7.06 -11.56 -23.40
N ARG A 320 6.20 -10.71 -22.82
CA ARG A 320 6.28 -9.25 -23.01
C ARG A 320 7.61 -8.66 -22.51
N LEU A 321 8.25 -9.28 -21.53
CA LEU A 321 9.53 -8.85 -20.99
C LEU A 321 10.70 -9.11 -21.95
N TRP A 322 10.57 -10.03 -22.93
CA TRP A 322 11.58 -10.26 -23.99
C TRP A 322 11.37 -9.43 -25.26
N ARG A 323 10.30 -8.63 -25.35
CA ARG A 323 10.06 -7.76 -26.51
C ARG A 323 11.18 -6.70 -26.65
N PRO A 324 11.41 -6.15 -27.86
CA PRO A 324 12.37 -5.07 -28.05
C PRO A 324 12.09 -3.87 -27.13
N GLY A 325 13.12 -3.37 -26.46
CA GLY A 325 13.04 -2.31 -25.44
C GLY A 325 12.49 -2.73 -24.07
N SER A 326 12.24 -4.02 -23.83
CA SER A 326 11.73 -4.54 -22.55
C SER A 326 12.84 -5.05 -21.63
N TYR A 327 12.43 -5.53 -20.44
CA TYR A 327 13.30 -5.88 -19.32
C TYR A 327 14.35 -6.96 -19.65
N TYR A 328 13.99 -8.04 -20.36
CA TYR A 328 14.86 -9.17 -20.72
C TYR A 328 15.38 -9.12 -22.17
N GLU A 329 15.31 -7.98 -22.88
CA GLU A 329 15.61 -7.87 -24.32
C GLU A 329 16.97 -8.49 -24.74
N ALA A 330 17.98 -8.44 -23.87
CA ALA A 330 19.33 -8.96 -24.18
C ALA A 330 19.54 -10.43 -23.79
N LEU A 331 18.52 -11.13 -23.29
CA LEU A 331 18.56 -12.54 -22.96
C LEU A 331 17.91 -13.39 -24.06
N PRO A 332 18.31 -14.65 -24.23
CA PRO A 332 17.59 -15.57 -25.12
C PRO A 332 16.16 -15.77 -24.61
N GLU A 333 15.17 -15.64 -25.50
CA GLU A 333 13.79 -16.00 -25.16
C GLU A 333 13.70 -17.51 -24.95
N PRO A 334 13.17 -17.99 -23.81
CA PRO A 334 13.02 -19.41 -23.57
C PRO A 334 11.96 -20.02 -24.48
N ASP A 335 12.14 -21.29 -24.84
CA ASP A 335 11.04 -22.06 -25.44
C ASP A 335 9.92 -22.32 -24.42
N GLU A 336 8.81 -22.89 -24.88
CA GLU A 336 7.63 -23.12 -24.05
C GLU A 336 7.91 -24.06 -22.86
N THR A 337 8.79 -25.05 -23.03
CA THR A 337 9.16 -25.99 -21.96
C THR A 337 9.95 -25.27 -20.88
N VAL A 338 10.97 -24.52 -21.28
CA VAL A 338 11.78 -23.71 -20.35
C VAL A 338 10.95 -22.62 -19.68
N MET A 339 10.06 -21.95 -20.43
CA MET A 339 9.16 -20.93 -19.88
C MET A 339 8.30 -21.51 -18.76
N ARG A 340 7.77 -22.73 -18.92
CA ARG A 340 6.96 -23.39 -17.87
C ARG A 340 7.76 -23.69 -16.61
N GLU A 341 9.00 -24.15 -16.73
CA GLU A 341 9.86 -24.40 -15.57
C GLU A 341 10.26 -23.09 -14.86
N ILE A 342 10.57 -22.03 -15.62
CA ILE A 342 10.78 -20.69 -15.07
C ILE A 342 9.56 -20.24 -14.24
N LEU A 343 8.35 -20.37 -14.80
CA LEU A 343 7.12 -19.98 -14.11
C LEU A 343 6.81 -20.81 -12.89
N ARG A 344 7.05 -22.12 -12.96
CA ARG A 344 6.91 -23.04 -11.83
C ARG A 344 7.77 -22.60 -10.65
N HIS A 345 9.02 -22.22 -10.90
CA HIS A 345 9.92 -21.69 -9.88
C HIS A 345 9.48 -20.30 -9.40
N LYS A 346 9.03 -19.43 -10.31
CA LYS A 346 8.50 -18.10 -9.96
C LYS A 346 7.31 -18.19 -9.01
N PHE A 347 6.34 -19.06 -9.29
CA PHE A 347 5.19 -19.30 -8.42
C PHE A 347 5.60 -19.78 -7.03
N ALA A 348 6.57 -20.70 -6.95
CA ALA A 348 7.11 -21.18 -5.68
C ALA A 348 7.83 -20.09 -4.89
N ALA A 349 8.61 -19.24 -5.56
CA ALA A 349 9.31 -18.11 -4.95
C ALA A 349 8.32 -17.07 -4.37
N TYR A 350 7.27 -16.68 -5.11
CA TYR A 350 6.25 -15.76 -4.60
C TYR A 350 5.47 -16.37 -3.43
N ALA A 351 5.11 -17.66 -3.49
CA ALA A 351 4.45 -18.32 -2.37
C ALA A 351 5.33 -18.28 -1.11
N GLN A 352 6.64 -18.53 -1.26
CA GLN A 352 7.59 -18.39 -0.17
C GLN A 352 7.65 -16.95 0.38
N GLN A 353 7.72 -15.94 -0.49
CA GLN A 353 7.71 -14.53 -0.09
C GLN A 353 6.44 -14.18 0.70
N GLY A 354 5.29 -14.77 0.36
CA GLY A 354 4.05 -14.63 1.14
C GLY A 354 4.17 -15.12 2.58
N VAL A 355 4.87 -16.25 2.80
CA VAL A 355 5.19 -16.74 4.16
C VAL A 355 6.07 -15.74 4.90
N LEU A 356 7.17 -15.31 4.27
CA LEU A 356 8.13 -14.39 4.90
C LEU A 356 7.50 -13.04 5.25
N LEU A 357 6.60 -12.53 4.40
CA LEU A 357 5.82 -11.34 4.69
C LEU A 357 4.95 -11.51 5.94
N ALA A 358 4.26 -12.65 6.06
CA ALA A 358 3.41 -12.92 7.23
C ALA A 358 4.22 -13.03 8.54
N GLU A 359 5.41 -13.65 8.48
CA GLU A 359 6.31 -13.79 9.63
C GLU A 359 6.85 -12.44 10.11
N GLN A 360 7.24 -11.59 9.16
CA GLN A 360 7.95 -10.34 9.49
C GLN A 360 7.00 -9.17 9.75
N GLN A 361 5.86 -9.14 9.06
CA GLN A 361 4.92 -8.02 9.07
C GLN A 361 3.47 -8.53 9.15
N PRO A 362 3.06 -9.15 10.27
CA PRO A 362 1.65 -9.46 10.49
C PRO A 362 0.85 -8.14 10.45
N TRP A 363 -0.31 -8.16 9.79
CA TRP A 363 -1.19 -6.99 9.58
C TRP A 363 -0.70 -5.91 8.59
N LEU A 364 0.24 -6.25 7.71
CA LEU A 364 0.55 -5.36 6.59
C LEU A 364 -0.62 -5.27 5.60
N VAL A 365 -0.78 -4.11 4.97
CA VAL A 365 -1.57 -3.96 3.74
C VAL A 365 -0.60 -3.81 2.57
N LEU A 366 -0.69 -4.72 1.60
CA LEU A 366 0.14 -4.71 0.40
C LEU A 366 -0.41 -3.68 -0.59
N ILE A 367 0.43 -2.77 -1.03
CA ILE A 367 0.19 -1.95 -2.21
C ILE A 367 0.72 -2.74 -3.41
N GLN A 368 -0.20 -3.32 -4.18
CA GLN A 368 0.14 -4.19 -5.31
C GLN A 368 0.60 -3.36 -6.51
N THR A 369 1.91 -3.24 -6.68
CA THR A 369 2.62 -2.45 -7.70
C THR A 369 3.03 -3.25 -8.93
N GLU A 370 2.63 -4.52 -9.02
CA GLU A 370 2.95 -5.41 -10.15
C GLU A 370 1.69 -5.85 -10.90
N ARG A 371 1.86 -6.24 -12.18
CA ARG A 371 0.78 -6.75 -13.03
C ARG A 371 0.92 -8.24 -13.34
N PRO A 372 -0.20 -8.97 -13.51
CA PRO A 372 -1.57 -8.56 -13.14
C PRO A 372 -1.77 -8.62 -11.61
N PRO A 373 -2.41 -7.61 -10.98
CA PRO A 373 -2.42 -7.46 -9.53
C PRO A 373 -3.10 -8.64 -8.80
N GLU A 374 -4.18 -9.19 -9.36
CA GLU A 374 -4.91 -10.32 -8.81
C GLU A 374 -4.02 -11.57 -8.76
N LEU A 375 -3.33 -11.86 -9.86
CA LEU A 375 -2.45 -13.02 -9.95
C LEU A 375 -1.23 -12.89 -9.02
N ARG A 376 -0.60 -11.70 -8.95
CA ARG A 376 0.53 -11.44 -8.03
C ARG A 376 0.10 -11.67 -6.58
N THR A 377 -1.08 -11.17 -6.22
CA THR A 377 -1.65 -11.35 -4.89
C THR A 377 -2.02 -12.82 -4.63
N LYS A 378 -2.56 -13.53 -5.63
CA LYS A 378 -2.82 -14.99 -5.57
C LYS A 378 -1.55 -15.78 -5.28
N MET A 379 -0.44 -15.47 -5.96
CA MET A 379 0.83 -16.15 -5.72
C MET A 379 1.33 -15.99 -4.27
N LEU A 380 1.29 -14.76 -3.74
CA LEU A 380 1.68 -14.47 -2.35
C LEU A 380 0.74 -15.14 -1.34
N ASN A 381 -0.57 -15.17 -1.64
CA ASN A 381 -1.60 -15.71 -0.76
C ASN A 381 -1.40 -17.19 -0.41
N ILE A 382 -0.78 -17.97 -1.31
CA ILE A 382 -0.51 -19.39 -1.06
C ILE A 382 0.36 -19.58 0.18
N GLY A 383 1.35 -18.71 0.39
CA GLY A 383 2.17 -18.75 1.61
C GLY A 383 1.55 -18.01 2.78
N TRP A 384 0.95 -16.85 2.52
CA TRP A 384 0.36 -16.01 3.55
C TRP A 384 -0.73 -16.73 4.36
N ALA A 385 -1.57 -17.53 3.70
CA ALA A 385 -2.66 -18.28 4.31
C ALA A 385 -2.20 -19.43 5.22
N GLU A 386 -0.91 -19.78 5.23
CA GLU A 386 -0.39 -20.81 6.15
C GLU A 386 -0.16 -20.27 7.56
N GLN A 387 -0.09 -18.94 7.73
CA GLN A 387 0.17 -18.30 9.02
C GLN A 387 -0.98 -17.42 9.50
N THR A 388 -1.94 -17.15 8.63
CA THR A 388 -3.04 -16.22 8.91
C THR A 388 -4.36 -16.86 8.51
N ASP A 389 -5.43 -16.46 9.19
CA ASP A 389 -6.78 -16.99 8.94
C ASP A 389 -7.46 -16.39 7.67
N GLY A 390 -6.67 -15.86 6.72
CA GLY A 390 -7.21 -15.36 5.45
C GLY A 390 -6.19 -14.91 4.43
N SER A 391 -6.60 -14.00 3.54
CA SER A 391 -5.78 -13.52 2.44
C SER A 391 -4.94 -12.30 2.84
N LEU A 392 -3.84 -12.10 2.12
CA LEU A 392 -3.01 -10.90 2.19
C LEU A 392 -3.87 -9.70 1.83
N PRO A 393 -4.09 -8.77 2.78
CA PRO A 393 -4.84 -7.56 2.49
C PRO A 393 -4.08 -6.73 1.48
N ALA A 394 -4.71 -6.42 0.34
CA ALA A 394 -4.04 -5.72 -0.75
C ALA A 394 -4.89 -4.59 -1.33
N VAL A 395 -4.23 -3.52 -1.76
CA VAL A 395 -4.80 -2.42 -2.54
C VAL A 395 -4.08 -2.31 -3.88
N ASN A 396 -4.84 -2.18 -4.97
CA ASN A 396 -4.30 -2.27 -6.30
C ASN A 396 -3.77 -0.94 -6.79
N PHE A 397 -2.47 -0.92 -7.13
CA PHE A 397 -1.86 0.20 -7.82
C PHE A 397 -2.35 0.29 -9.27
N PHE A 398 -2.83 -0.77 -9.91
CA PHE A 398 -3.36 -0.68 -11.28
C PHE A 398 -4.86 -0.89 -11.33
N GLY A 399 -5.52 -0.14 -12.20
CA GLY A 399 -6.88 -0.50 -12.59
C GLY A 399 -6.86 -1.61 -13.63
N PRO A 400 -7.98 -2.30 -13.85
CA PRO A 400 -8.00 -3.42 -14.76
C PRO A 400 -7.96 -2.89 -16.19
N GLY A 401 -7.05 -3.45 -16.99
CA GLY A 401 -6.88 -3.09 -18.40
C GLY A 401 -5.88 -1.97 -18.70
N GLU A 402 -5.30 -1.31 -17.69
CA GLU A 402 -4.14 -0.41 -17.92
C GLU A 402 -2.84 -1.17 -18.12
#